data_AF-A0AAE7JAT2-F1
#
_entry.id   AF-A0AAE7JAT2-F1
#
_cell.length_a   1.000
_cell.length_b   1.000
_cell.length_c   1.000
_cell.angle_alpha   90.00
_cell.angle_beta   90.00
_cell.angle_gamma   90.00
#
_symmetry.space_group_name_H-M   'P 1'
#
loop_
_entity.id
_entity.type
_entity.pdbx_description
1 polymer ?
#
loop_
_entity_poly.entity_id
_entity_poly.type
_entity_poly.pdbx_seq_one_letter_code
_entity_poly.pdbx_strand_id
1 'polypeptide(L)'
;MGRLVITHSTYVEGLIDWLKLLAGDPRIQTITPAVIRRVRGRAPGLLLRVSAPIRGGHKLVARRGSSVQEVFVVTDLSAEELSDRIGRCRPA
;
A
#
# COMPACT_ATOMS: atom_id res chain seq x y z
N MET A 1 -2.15 13.92 -9.23
CA MET A 1 -1.14 12.85 -9.13
C MET A 1 -0.58 12.89 -7.72
N GLY A 2 -0.69 11.80 -6.98
CA GLY A 2 -0.23 11.69 -5.60
C GLY A 2 1.29 11.51 -5.50
N ARG A 3 1.87 11.88 -4.36
CA ARG A 3 3.29 11.71 -4.08
C ARG A 3 3.58 10.33 -3.49
N LEU A 4 4.31 9.46 -4.20
CA LEU A 4 4.89 8.26 -3.62
C LEU A 4 6.27 8.59 -3.02
N VAL A 5 6.41 8.45 -1.70
CA VAL A 5 7.68 8.73 -0.99
C VAL A 5 8.51 7.45 -0.96
N ILE A 6 9.63 7.45 -1.68
CA ILE A 6 10.60 6.34 -1.73
C ILE A 6 11.87 6.78 -1.00
N THR A 7 12.44 5.87 -0.21
CA THR A 7 13.63 6.05 0.63
C THR A 7 14.64 4.92 0.33
N HIS A 8 15.79 4.90 1.02
CA HIS A 8 16.76 3.78 0.95
C HIS A 8 16.29 2.51 1.69
N SER A 9 14.98 2.31 1.82
CA SER A 9 14.40 1.19 2.57
C SER A 9 14.17 -0.03 1.69
N THR A 10 14.15 -1.21 2.32
CA THR A 10 13.75 -2.45 1.65
C THR A 10 12.22 -2.51 1.52
N TYR A 11 11.74 -2.85 0.33
CA TYR A 11 10.31 -3.00 0.05
C TYR A 11 9.93 -4.46 -0.14
N VAL A 12 8.68 -4.79 0.19
CA VAL A 12 8.10 -6.07 -0.25
C VAL A 12 8.16 -6.13 -1.77
N GLU A 13 8.64 -7.25 -2.31
CA GLU A 13 8.84 -7.44 -3.75
C GLU A 13 7.53 -7.22 -4.54
N GLY A 14 7.59 -6.32 -5.53
CA GLY A 14 6.44 -5.91 -6.36
C GLY A 14 5.57 -4.80 -5.77
N LEU A 15 5.80 -4.38 -4.51
CA LEU A 15 4.98 -3.36 -3.86
C LEU A 15 5.10 -1.99 -4.54
N ILE A 16 6.32 -1.58 -4.88
CA ILE A 16 6.56 -0.23 -5.42
C ILE A 16 5.79 0.01 -6.72
N ASP A 17 5.75 -0.96 -7.63
CA ASP A 17 5.04 -0.77 -8.90
C ASP A 17 3.52 -0.70 -8.71
N TRP A 18 2.97 -1.48 -7.77
CA TRP A 18 1.56 -1.34 -7.38
C TRP A 18 1.29 0.04 -6.77
N LEU A 19 2.16 0.55 -5.90
CA LEU A 19 1.99 1.86 -5.28
C LEU A 19 2.14 3.01 -6.28
N LYS A 20 2.98 2.89 -7.32
CA LYS A 20 3.07 3.88 -8.41
C LYS A 20 1.75 3.98 -9.17
N LEU A 21 1.14 2.84 -9.51
CA LEU A 21 -0.17 2.81 -10.16
C LEU A 21 -1.25 3.44 -9.28
N LEU A 22 -1.25 3.10 -7.98
CA LEU A 22 -2.19 3.67 -7.02
C LEU A 22 -2.00 5.19 -6.88
N ALA A 23 -0.76 5.69 -6.82
CA ALA A 23 -0.47 7.14 -6.75
C ALA A 23 -0.92 7.93 -8.00
N GLY A 24 -1.28 7.24 -9.09
CA GLY A 24 -1.91 7.85 -10.26
C GLY A 24 -3.32 8.39 -9.99
N ASP A 25 -4.02 7.88 -8.96
CA ASP A 25 -5.37 8.36 -8.62
C ASP A 25 -5.32 9.82 -8.14
N PRO A 26 -6.12 10.74 -8.72
CA PRO A 26 -6.12 12.15 -8.35
C PRO A 26 -6.57 12.42 -6.90
N ARG A 27 -7.31 11.51 -6.27
CA ARG A 27 -7.78 11.60 -4.88
C ARG A 27 -6.75 11.09 -3.87
N ILE A 28 -5.62 10.56 -4.34
CA ILE A 28 -4.50 10.17 -3.49
C ILE A 28 -3.49 11.31 -3.43
N GLN A 29 -3.22 11.78 -2.21
CA GLN A 29 -2.30 12.90 -1.99
C GLN A 29 -0.87 12.41 -1.74
N THR A 30 -0.72 11.42 -0.86
CA THR A 30 0.60 10.87 -0.52
C THR A 30 0.49 9.39 -0.17
N ILE A 31 1.48 8.61 -0.61
CA ILE A 31 1.70 7.23 -0.21
C ILE A 31 3.10 7.13 0.42
N THR A 32 3.16 6.62 1.64
CA THR A 32 4.42 6.46 2.39
C THR A 32 4.54 5.01 2.85
N PRO A 33 5.39 4.19 2.21
CA PRO A 33 5.74 2.87 2.74
C PRO A 33 6.58 3.01 4.01
N ALA A 34 6.33 2.13 4.98
CA ALA A 34 7.00 2.14 6.28
C ALA A 34 7.86 0.88 6.49
N VAL A 35 8.21 0.58 7.74
CA VAL A 35 9.11 -0.51 8.10
C VAL A 35 8.57 -1.87 7.62
N ILE A 36 9.45 -2.64 6.97
CA ILE A 36 9.21 -4.04 6.64
C ILE A 36 9.54 -4.94 7.84
N ARG A 37 8.70 -5.94 8.09
CA ARG A 37 8.84 -6.92 9.18
C ARG A 37 8.64 -8.34 8.67
N ARG A 38 9.17 -9.31 9.41
CA ARG A 38 8.93 -10.75 9.18
C ARG A 38 7.81 -11.25 10.08
N VAL A 39 6.97 -12.15 9.55
CA VAL A 39 5.84 -12.74 10.29
C VAL A 39 5.79 -14.25 10.10
N ARG A 40 5.07 -14.92 11.01
CA ARG A 40 4.70 -16.33 10.86
C ARG A 40 3.60 -16.47 9.80
N GLY A 41 3.69 -17.51 8.97
CA GLY A 41 2.77 -17.75 7.85
C GLY A 41 3.25 -17.15 6.52
N ARG A 42 2.84 -17.78 5.40
CA ARG A 42 3.28 -17.43 4.05
C ARG A 42 2.11 -16.92 3.21
N ALA A 43 2.25 -15.74 2.60
CA ALA A 43 1.38 -15.27 1.53
C ALA A 43 1.99 -15.69 0.16
N PRO A 44 1.30 -16.51 -0.66
CA PRO A 44 1.87 -16.99 -1.92
C PRO A 44 2.05 -15.87 -2.96
N GLY A 45 1.22 -14.84 -2.92
CA GLY A 45 1.32 -13.65 -3.77
C GLY A 45 1.42 -12.35 -2.97
N LEU A 46 1.63 -11.24 -3.68
CA LEU A 46 1.54 -9.91 -3.10
C LEU A 46 0.08 -9.57 -2.80
N LEU A 47 -0.21 -9.24 -1.54
CA LEU A 47 -1.50 -8.76 -1.08
C LEU A 47 -1.32 -7.33 -0.54
N LEU A 48 -2.21 -6.42 -0.89
CA LEU A 48 -2.28 -5.07 -0.34
C LEU A 48 -3.71 -4.83 0.14
N ARG A 49 -3.91 -4.50 1.42
CA ARG A 49 -5.25 -4.36 2.02
C ARG A 49 -5.32 -3.17 2.95
N VAL A 50 -6.46 -2.49 2.98
CA VAL A 50 -6.79 -1.50 4.02
C VAL A 50 -6.89 -2.23 5.37
N SER A 51 -6.28 -1.65 6.40
CA SER A 51 -6.18 -2.27 7.73
C SER A 51 -6.76 -1.44 8.86
N ALA A 52 -6.61 -0.12 8.81
CA ALA A 52 -7.13 0.80 9.83
C ALA A 52 -7.22 2.22 9.27
N PRO A 53 -8.17 3.04 9.72
CA PRO A 53 -8.15 4.48 9.45
C PRO A 53 -6.97 5.15 10.16
N ILE A 54 -6.49 6.25 9.59
CA ILE A 54 -5.55 7.18 10.21
C ILE A 54 -6.07 8.61 10.06
N ARG A 55 -5.41 9.58 10.70
CA ARG A 55 -5.75 10.99 10.48
C ARG A 55 -5.50 11.36 9.01
N GLY A 56 -6.56 11.68 8.28
CA GLY A 56 -6.50 12.11 6.88
C GLY A 56 -6.31 10.97 5.86
N GLY A 57 -6.59 9.72 6.22
CA GLY A 57 -6.56 8.61 5.26
C GLY A 57 -6.55 7.24 5.91
N HIS A 58 -5.78 6.30 5.35
CA HIS A 58 -5.80 4.90 5.77
C HIS A 58 -4.41 4.26 5.86
N LYS A 59 -4.24 3.34 6.80
CA LYS A 59 -3.13 2.40 6.86
C LYS A 59 -3.45 1.16 6.03
N LEU A 60 -2.56 0.81 5.13
CA LEU A 60 -2.55 -0.45 4.39
C LEU A 60 -1.50 -1.40 4.94
N VAL A 61 -1.70 -2.69 4.65
CA VAL A 61 -0.73 -3.75 4.92
C VAL A 61 -0.43 -4.49 3.62
N ALA A 62 0.83 -4.43 3.20
CA ALA A 62 1.39 -5.23 2.12
C ALA A 62 1.97 -6.55 2.68
N ARG A 63 1.65 -7.70 2.08
CA ARG A 63 2.21 -9.00 2.47
C ARG A 63 2.64 -9.81 1.25
N ARG A 64 3.81 -10.45 1.32
CA ARG A 64 4.26 -11.47 0.36
C ARG A 64 5.28 -12.38 1.05
N GLY A 65 5.15 -13.68 0.83
CA GLY A 65 5.93 -14.67 1.58
C GLY A 65 5.71 -14.49 3.08
N SER A 66 6.80 -14.44 3.84
CA SER A 66 6.82 -14.14 5.27
C SER A 66 7.19 -12.68 5.58
N SER A 67 7.09 -11.78 4.59
CA SER A 67 7.31 -10.34 4.77
C SER A 67 5.98 -9.58 4.84
N VAL A 68 5.95 -8.55 5.70
CA VAL A 68 4.84 -7.63 5.88
C VAL A 68 5.39 -6.21 5.90
N GLN A 69 4.72 -5.28 5.25
CA GLN A 69 5.09 -3.87 5.26
C GLN A 69 3.84 -3.01 5.42
N GLU A 70 3.89 -2.05 6.32
CA GLU A 70 2.84 -1.04 6.44
C GLU A 70 3.01 0.02 5.36
N VAL A 71 1.90 0.57 4.88
CA VAL A 71 1.88 1.70 3.95
C VAL A 71 0.82 2.68 4.43
N PHE A 72 1.16 3.96 4.50
CA PHE A 72 0.23 5.01 4.91
C PHE A 72 -0.20 5.80 3.68
N VAL A 73 -1.51 5.96 3.51
CA VAL A 73 -2.09 6.68 2.37
C VAL A 73 -2.91 7.85 2.91
N VAL A 74 -2.58 9.06 2.46
CA VAL A 74 -3.35 10.27 2.71
C VAL A 74 -4.30 10.48 1.53
N THR A 75 -5.60 10.46 1.81
CA THR A 75 -6.67 10.50 0.81
C THR A 75 -8.01 10.84 1.48
N ASP A 76 -8.94 11.38 0.70
CA ASP A 76 -10.34 11.62 1.08
C ASP A 76 -11.25 10.42 0.75
N LEU A 77 -10.71 9.35 0.16
CA LEU A 77 -11.44 8.11 -0.14
C LEU A 77 -11.90 7.40 1.13
N SER A 78 -13.08 6.79 1.08
CA SER A 78 -13.52 5.82 2.11
C SER A 78 -12.63 4.56 2.08
N ALA A 79 -12.72 3.74 3.14
CA ALA A 79 -11.98 2.48 3.19
C ALA A 79 -12.39 1.52 2.05
N GLU A 80 -13.67 1.51 1.70
CA GLU A 80 -14.26 0.74 0.61
C GLU A 80 -13.75 1.27 -0.75
N GLU A 81 -13.85 2.59 -0.97
CA GLU A 81 -13.38 3.19 -2.22
C GLU A 81 -11.88 2.96 -2.43
N LEU A 82 -11.07 3.09 -1.38
CA LEU A 82 -9.63 2.82 -1.45
C LEU A 82 -9.35 1.34 -1.73
N SER A 83 -10.11 0.42 -1.11
CA SER A 83 -9.97 -1.01 -1.37
C SER A 83 -10.27 -1.36 -2.83
N ASP A 84 -11.30 -0.76 -3.42
CA ASP A 84 -11.62 -0.91 -4.84
C ASP A 84 -10.48 -0.41 -5.74
N ARG A 85 -9.87 0.74 -5.39
CA ARG A 85 -8.79 1.36 -6.16
C ARG A 85 -7.54 0.50 -6.09
N ILE A 86 -7.21 -0.04 -4.91
CA ILE A 86 -6.14 -1.03 -4.75
C ILE A 86 -6.37 -2.24 -5.65
N GLY A 87 -7.59 -2.77 -5.69
CA GLY A 87 -7.95 -3.91 -6.55
C GLY A 87 -7.75 -3.64 -8.04
N ARG A 88 -8.14 -2.45 -8.51
CA ARG A 88 -7.98 -2.04 -9.92
C ARG A 88 -6.53 -1.74 -10.31
N CYS A 89 -5.71 -1.29 -9.37
CA CYS A 89 -4.30 -0.97 -9.60
C CYS A 89 -3.37 -2.18 -9.46
N ARG A 90 -3.91 -3.40 -9.26
CA ARG A 90 -3.09 -4.61 -9.10
C ARG A 90 -2.27 -4.86 -10.38
N PRO A 91 -0.92 -4.89 -10.31
CA PRO A 91 -0.09 -5.24 -11.45
C PRO A 91 -0.37 -6.66 -11.93
N ALA A 92 -0.23 -6.89 -13.24
CA ALA A 92 -0.35 -8.20 -13.88
C ALA A 92 0.70 -9.19 -13.37
#